data_AF-A0A2I0J7W8-F1
#
_entry.id   AF-A0A2I0J7W8-F1
#
_cell.length_a   1.000
_cell.length_b   1.000
_cell.length_c   1.000
_cell.angle_alpha   90.00
_cell.angle_beta   90.00
_cell.angle_gamma   90.00
#
_symmetry.space_group_name_H-M   'P 1'
#
loop_
_entity.id
_entity.type
_entity.pdbx_description
1 polymer ?
#
loop_
_entity_poly.entity_id
_entity_poly.type
_entity_poly.pdbx_seq_one_letter_code
_entity_poly.pdbx_strand_id
1 'polypeptide(L)'
;MERYHFFASSCQQFGFSCKSLSELKSDESETDGALAAVLRVLKRAHSLFFDELGDSLPNRDVREVLKTVRKEILQGCKIVFSRVFPTSFPAEIELDDSVTHVVATDPKTEKSRWAVKEKKFLVHPQWIEATFYLWKRLPEDNYSVNQL
;
A
#
# COMPACT_ATOMS: atom_id res chain seq x y z
N MET A 1 -10.61 -3.50 1.00
CA MET A 1 -10.46 -2.13 0.49
C MET A 1 -11.32 -2.00 -0.76
N GLU A 2 -12.20 -1.01 -0.84
CA GLU A 2 -12.95 -0.74 -2.06
C GLU A 2 -12.03 -0.07 -3.10
N ARG A 3 -11.93 -0.67 -4.28
CA ARG A 3 -11.23 -0.08 -5.43
C ARG A 3 -12.21 0.80 -6.19
N TYR A 4 -11.72 1.86 -6.82
CA TYR A 4 -12.56 2.73 -7.63
C TYR A 4 -13.10 1.97 -8.85
N HIS A 5 -14.41 1.76 -8.85
CA HIS A 5 -15.16 1.11 -9.92
C HIS A 5 -16.43 1.91 -10.22
N PHE A 6 -16.35 2.82 -11.18
CA PHE A 6 -17.48 3.64 -11.56
C PHE A 6 -18.58 2.82 -12.27
N PHE A 7 -18.17 2.01 -13.25
CA PHE A 7 -19.10 1.25 -14.10
C PHE A 7 -19.35 -0.16 -13.56
N ALA A 8 -20.60 -0.63 -13.67
CA ALA A 8 -21.00 -1.99 -13.30
C ALA A 8 -20.20 -3.10 -14.00
N SER A 9 -19.83 -2.88 -15.27
CA SER A 9 -18.99 -3.80 -16.05
C SER A 9 -17.61 -4.03 -15.41
N SER A 10 -17.07 -3.01 -14.73
CA SER A 10 -15.79 -3.12 -14.03
C SER A 10 -15.90 -3.97 -12.76
N CYS A 11 -16.99 -3.83 -11.99
CA CYS A 11 -17.20 -4.65 -10.78
C CYS A 11 -17.28 -6.15 -11.12
N GLN A 12 -17.97 -6.50 -12.20
CA GLN A 12 -18.16 -7.89 -12.64
C GLN A 12 -16.86 -8.54 -13.09
N GLN A 13 -15.98 -7.81 -13.77
CA GLN A 13 -14.68 -8.33 -14.23
C GLN A 13 -13.75 -8.74 -13.07
N PHE A 14 -13.88 -8.09 -11.91
CA PHE A 14 -13.06 -8.36 -10.73
C PHE A 14 -13.81 -9.17 -9.65
N GLY A 15 -15.01 -9.67 -9.94
CA GLY A 15 -15.77 -10.55 -9.04
C GLY A 15 -16.35 -9.85 -7.81
N PHE A 16 -16.53 -8.53 -7.83
CA PHE A 16 -17.15 -7.80 -6.72
C PHE A 16 -18.67 -7.91 -6.80
N SER A 17 -19.31 -8.29 -5.68
CA SER A 17 -20.77 -8.42 -5.57
C SER A 17 -21.47 -7.11 -5.16
N CYS A 18 -20.75 -5.99 -5.07
CA CYS A 18 -21.29 -4.69 -4.70
C CYS A 18 -21.80 -3.92 -5.93
N LYS A 19 -22.80 -3.05 -5.71
CA LYS A 19 -23.28 -2.10 -6.72
C LYS A 19 -22.16 -1.12 -7.07
N SER A 20 -22.01 -0.81 -8.36
CA SER A 20 -21.07 0.20 -8.83
C SER A 20 -21.50 1.62 -8.45
N LEU A 21 -20.57 2.59 -8.49
CA LEU A 21 -20.89 4.00 -8.21
C LEU A 21 -21.98 4.55 -9.16
N SER A 22 -21.94 4.15 -10.43
CA SER A 22 -22.98 4.53 -11.41
C SER A 22 -24.37 4.00 -11.04
N GLU A 23 -24.48 2.78 -10.51
CA GLU A 23 -25.75 2.20 -10.04
C GLU A 23 -26.24 2.84 -8.74
N LEU A 24 -25.29 3.29 -7.90
CA LEU A 24 -25.56 4.05 -6.69
C LEU A 24 -25.89 5.53 -6.98
N LYS A 25 -25.70 5.98 -8.23
CA LYS A 25 -25.83 7.38 -8.67
C LYS A 25 -25.00 8.33 -7.80
N SER A 26 -23.83 7.87 -7.38
CA SER A 26 -22.88 8.61 -6.57
C SER A 26 -21.50 8.55 -7.23
N ASP A 27 -20.56 9.33 -6.71
CA ASP A 27 -19.15 9.23 -7.06
C ASP A 27 -18.32 9.05 -5.78
N GLU A 28 -17.01 8.89 -5.92
CA GLU A 28 -16.07 8.89 -4.82
C GLU A 28 -15.99 10.27 -4.12
N SER A 29 -15.47 10.29 -2.89
CA SER A 29 -15.26 11.53 -2.14
C SER A 29 -14.25 12.44 -2.85
N GLU A 30 -14.49 13.76 -2.82
CA GLU A 30 -13.53 14.74 -3.34
C GLU A 30 -12.22 14.77 -2.54
N THR A 31 -12.28 14.36 -1.27
CA THR A 31 -11.16 14.49 -0.32
C THR A 31 -10.47 13.16 0.00
N ASP A 32 -11.15 12.05 -0.25
CA ASP A 32 -10.67 10.71 0.11
C ASP A 32 -10.92 9.71 -1.02
N GLY A 33 -10.22 8.58 -0.98
CA GLY A 33 -10.30 7.53 -1.98
C GLY A 33 -9.26 7.62 -3.09
N ALA A 34 -9.42 6.78 -4.11
CA ALA A 34 -8.45 6.53 -5.17
C ALA A 34 -8.22 7.76 -6.05
N LEU A 35 -9.27 8.44 -6.51
CA LEU A 35 -9.15 9.60 -7.39
C LEU A 35 -8.53 10.79 -6.65
N ALA A 36 -8.98 11.06 -5.43
CA ALA A 36 -8.39 12.09 -4.57
C ALA A 36 -6.91 11.79 -4.27
N ALA A 37 -6.55 10.53 -4.04
CA ALA A 37 -5.16 10.10 -3.87
C ALA A 37 -4.33 10.34 -5.13
N VAL A 38 -4.80 9.88 -6.30
CA VAL A 38 -4.11 10.07 -7.59
C VAL A 38 -3.90 11.55 -7.89
N LEU A 39 -4.93 12.39 -7.70
CA LEU A 39 -4.82 13.83 -7.93
C LEU A 39 -3.74 14.48 -7.05
N ARG A 40 -3.67 14.09 -5.77
CA ARG A 40 -2.66 14.58 -4.83
C ARG A 40 -1.25 14.20 -5.27
N VAL A 41 -1.05 12.96 -5.70
CA VAL A 41 0.24 12.46 -6.22
C VAL A 41 0.63 13.20 -7.48
N LEU A 42 -0.29 13.40 -8.43
CA LEU A 42 -0.01 14.12 -9.67
C LEU A 42 0.39 15.58 -9.40
N LYS A 43 -0.30 16.27 -8.49
CA LYS A 43 0.06 17.64 -8.07
C LYS A 43 1.44 17.69 -7.41
N ARG A 44 1.75 16.73 -6.53
CA ARG A 44 3.06 16.64 -5.87
C ARG A 44 4.18 16.35 -6.88
N ALA A 45 3.97 15.38 -7.77
CA ALA A 45 4.91 15.02 -8.81
C ALA A 45 5.15 16.18 -9.78
N HIS A 46 4.11 16.92 -10.16
CA HIS A 46 4.23 18.13 -10.96
C HIS A 46 5.12 19.18 -10.28
N SER A 47 4.82 19.50 -9.01
CA SER A 47 5.59 20.49 -8.25
C SER A 47 7.05 20.09 -8.10
N LEU A 48 7.32 18.82 -7.78
CA LEU A 48 8.69 18.28 -7.72
C LEU A 48 9.41 18.36 -9.08
N PHE A 49 8.71 17.97 -10.14
CA PHE A 49 9.28 17.90 -11.47
C PHE A 49 9.57 19.28 -12.06
N PHE A 50 8.75 20.30 -11.79
CA PHE A 50 8.92 21.64 -12.38
C PHE A 50 9.60 22.64 -11.44
N ASP A 51 9.30 22.61 -10.14
CA ASP A 51 9.68 23.67 -9.21
C ASP A 51 10.88 23.31 -8.31
N GLU A 52 10.96 22.07 -7.81
CA GLU A 52 11.93 21.71 -6.75
C GLU A 52 13.27 21.16 -7.28
N LEU A 53 13.31 20.56 -8.47
CA LEU A 53 14.59 20.16 -9.06
C LEU A 53 15.33 21.39 -9.60
N GLY A 54 16.58 21.62 -9.18
CA GLY A 54 17.43 22.70 -9.71
C GLY A 54 18.05 22.40 -11.08
N ASP A 55 17.88 21.18 -11.59
CA ASP A 55 18.50 20.70 -12.84
C ASP A 55 17.78 21.20 -14.10
N SER A 56 18.48 21.28 -15.22
CA SER A 56 17.86 21.62 -16.50
C SER A 56 16.74 20.63 -16.88
N LEU A 57 15.60 21.13 -17.36
CA LEU A 57 14.42 20.35 -17.77
C LEU A 57 14.71 19.05 -18.56
N PRO A 58 15.60 19.00 -19.57
CA PRO A 58 15.83 17.78 -20.35
C PRO A 58 16.44 16.62 -19.55
N ASN A 59 17.03 16.88 -18.38
CA ASN A 59 17.64 15.86 -17.54
C ASN A 59 16.69 15.31 -16.46
N ARG A 60 15.44 15.80 -16.40
CA ARG A 60 14.46 15.38 -15.39
C ARG A 60 13.66 14.18 -15.91
N ASP A 61 13.61 13.09 -15.12
CA ASP A 61 12.73 11.94 -15.38
C ASP A 61 11.61 11.86 -14.32
N VAL A 62 10.36 11.95 -14.78
CA VAL A 62 9.16 11.81 -13.93
C VAL A 62 9.11 10.45 -13.23
N ARG A 63 9.71 9.40 -13.79
CA ARG A 63 9.81 8.08 -13.14
C ARG A 63 10.62 8.14 -11.86
N GLU A 64 11.72 8.90 -11.85
CA GLU A 64 12.56 9.08 -10.64
C GLU A 64 11.85 9.95 -9.60
N VAL A 65 11.10 10.96 -10.04
CA VAL A 65 10.23 11.76 -9.15
C VAL A 65 9.18 10.87 -8.49
N LEU A 66 8.46 10.05 -9.26
CA LEU A 66 7.44 9.14 -8.74
C LEU A 66 8.04 8.06 -7.82
N LYS A 67 9.25 7.55 -8.12
CA LYS A 67 9.96 6.64 -7.21
C LYS A 67 10.26 7.29 -5.87
N THR A 68 10.65 8.58 -5.88
CA THR A 68 10.93 9.34 -4.67
C THR A 68 9.69 9.51 -3.82
N VAL A 69 8.60 10.03 -4.40
CA VAL A 69 7.29 10.16 -3.73
C VAL A 69 6.82 8.81 -3.17
N ARG A 70 7.03 7.73 -3.93
CA ARG A 70 6.64 6.38 -3.50
C ARG A 70 7.49 5.84 -2.35
N LYS A 71 8.77 6.19 -2.29
CA LYS A 71 9.70 5.78 -1.22
C LYS A 71 9.31 6.40 0.13
N GLU A 72 8.77 7.61 0.11
CA GLU A 72 8.31 8.33 1.30
C GLU A 72 7.15 7.61 2.02
N ILE A 73 6.30 6.90 1.28
CA ILE A 73 5.09 6.24 1.82
C ILE A 73 5.42 5.26 2.95
N LEU A 74 6.45 4.44 2.77
CA LEU A 74 6.88 3.42 3.75
C LEU A 74 8.25 3.75 4.34
N GLN A 75 8.62 5.03 4.37
CA GLN A 75 9.87 5.44 4.99
C GLN A 75 9.92 5.03 6.47
N GLY A 76 11.04 4.41 6.87
CA GLY A 76 11.22 3.88 8.22
C GLY A 76 10.58 2.50 8.45
N CYS A 77 9.93 1.91 7.43
CA CYS A 77 9.40 0.55 7.53
C CYS A 77 10.46 -0.47 7.08
N LYS A 78 10.77 -1.45 7.95
CA LYS A 78 11.49 -2.67 7.60
C LYS A 78 10.51 -3.83 7.70
N ILE A 79 10.19 -4.38 6.53
CA ILE A 79 9.07 -5.31 6.33
C ILE A 79 9.62 -6.72 6.09
N VAL A 80 9.09 -7.69 6.84
CA VAL A 80 9.37 -9.12 6.64
C VAL A 80 8.10 -9.85 6.28
N PHE A 81 8.17 -10.75 5.30
CA PHE A 81 7.04 -11.58 4.88
C PHE A 81 7.08 -12.96 5.55
N SER A 82 5.91 -13.45 5.96
CA SER A 82 5.72 -14.79 6.48
C SER A 82 4.71 -15.56 5.63
N ARG A 83 5.20 -16.54 4.86
CA ARG A 83 4.39 -17.42 3.99
C ARG A 83 3.48 -16.68 2.99
N VAL A 84 3.83 -15.45 2.62
CA VAL A 84 3.12 -14.68 1.59
C VAL A 84 3.60 -15.05 0.19
N PHE A 85 4.83 -15.53 0.06
CA PHE A 85 5.40 -16.01 -1.20
C PHE A 85 5.56 -17.54 -1.18
N PRO A 86 5.47 -18.20 -2.36
CA PRO A 86 5.78 -19.62 -2.47
C PRO A 86 7.17 -19.92 -1.90
N THR A 87 7.30 -21.04 -1.18
CA THR A 87 8.52 -21.47 -0.47
C THR A 87 9.72 -21.77 -1.38
N SER A 88 9.58 -21.64 -2.69
CA SER A 88 10.67 -21.79 -3.67
C SER A 88 11.66 -20.62 -3.70
N PHE A 89 11.41 -19.55 -2.94
CA PHE A 89 12.34 -18.44 -2.78
C PHE A 89 13.12 -18.55 -1.46
N PRO A 90 14.46 -18.72 -1.49
CA PRO A 90 15.29 -18.93 -0.29
C PRO A 90 15.59 -17.63 0.48
N ALA A 91 14.63 -16.69 0.54
CA ALA A 91 14.78 -15.47 1.32
C ALA A 91 14.24 -15.67 2.74
N GLU A 92 14.91 -16.50 3.54
CA GLU A 92 14.75 -16.48 4.99
C GLU A 92 15.45 -15.23 5.52
N ILE A 93 14.76 -14.08 5.44
CA ILE A 93 15.20 -12.87 6.11
C ILE A 93 15.16 -13.15 7.62
N GLU A 94 16.34 -13.12 8.24
CA GLU A 94 16.51 -13.19 9.69
C GLU A 94 15.79 -12.03 10.36
N LEU A 95 15.12 -12.33 11.47
CA LEU A 95 14.44 -11.32 12.29
C LEU A 95 15.48 -10.63 13.16
N ASP A 96 15.50 -9.30 13.10
CA ASP A 96 16.30 -8.47 13.98
C ASP A 96 15.47 -7.33 14.57
N ASP A 97 16.02 -6.62 15.54
CA ASP A 97 15.33 -5.55 16.25
C ASP A 97 14.90 -4.39 15.36
N SER A 98 15.54 -4.22 14.19
CA SER A 98 15.19 -3.16 13.24
C SER A 98 13.94 -3.46 12.42
N VAL A 99 13.45 -4.71 12.45
CA VAL A 99 12.17 -5.06 11.82
C VAL A 99 11.04 -4.31 12.53
N THR A 100 10.18 -3.67 11.74
CA THR A 100 9.01 -2.93 12.24
C THR A 100 7.70 -3.61 11.91
N HIS A 101 7.63 -4.33 10.79
CA HIS A 101 6.40 -4.99 10.32
C HIS A 101 6.66 -6.43 9.89
N VAL A 102 5.77 -7.33 10.31
CA VAL A 102 5.65 -8.68 9.78
C VAL A 102 4.34 -8.77 9.01
N VAL A 103 4.44 -9.16 7.74
CA VAL A 103 3.29 -9.31 6.84
C VAL A 103 2.97 -10.78 6.71
N ALA A 104 1.78 -11.17 7.13
CA ALA A 104 1.36 -12.57 7.17
C ALA A 104 -0.15 -12.71 6.96
N THR A 105 -0.59 -13.89 6.53
CA THR A 105 -2.02 -14.27 6.57
C THR A 105 -2.35 -15.17 7.76
N ASP A 106 -1.35 -15.91 8.25
CA ASP A 106 -1.50 -16.85 9.36
C ASP A 106 -0.80 -16.31 10.63
N PRO A 107 -1.55 -16.06 11.73
CA PRO A 107 -0.98 -15.59 12.99
C PRO A 107 -0.16 -16.67 13.71
N LYS A 108 -0.26 -17.94 13.30
CA LYS A 108 0.41 -19.09 13.95
C LYS A 108 1.80 -19.37 13.40
N THR A 109 2.28 -18.60 12.44
CA THR A 109 3.68 -18.74 11.99
C THR A 109 4.65 -18.26 13.08
N GLU A 110 5.87 -18.78 13.06
CA GLU A 110 6.91 -18.36 13.99
C GLU A 110 7.19 -16.86 13.92
N LYS A 111 7.28 -16.31 12.71
CA LYS A 111 7.46 -14.87 12.48
C LYS A 111 6.29 -14.03 13.02
N SER A 112 5.06 -14.51 12.88
CA SER A 112 3.87 -13.86 13.43
C SER A 112 3.89 -13.85 14.97
N ARG A 113 4.23 -14.99 15.59
CA ARG A 113 4.37 -15.07 17.06
C ARG A 113 5.49 -14.17 17.58
N TRP A 114 6.62 -14.13 16.89
CA TRP A 114 7.73 -13.24 17.21
C TRP A 114 7.30 -11.77 17.14
N ALA A 115 6.59 -11.36 16.08
CA ALA A 115 6.11 -9.98 15.94
C ALA A 115 5.27 -9.55 17.15
N VAL A 116 4.33 -10.39 17.59
CA VAL A 116 3.48 -10.08 18.74
C VAL A 116 4.28 -10.03 20.04
N LYS A 117 5.21 -10.98 20.24
CA LYS A 117 6.09 -10.99 21.41
C LYS A 117 6.96 -9.73 21.50
N GLU A 118 7.55 -9.32 20.39
CA GLU A 118 8.43 -8.15 20.28
C GLU A 118 7.67 -6.83 20.04
N LYS A 119 6.33 -6.85 20.14
CA LYS A 119 5.43 -5.69 19.94
C LYS A 119 5.65 -4.97 18.60
N LYS A 120 5.94 -5.73 17.55
CA LYS A 120 6.00 -5.27 16.15
C LYS A 120 4.62 -5.34 15.51
N PHE A 121 4.43 -4.62 14.41
CA PHE A 121 3.18 -4.67 13.66
C PHE A 121 3.03 -6.00 12.93
N LEU A 122 1.96 -6.74 13.23
CA LEU A 122 1.56 -7.94 12.49
C LEU A 122 0.37 -7.59 11.59
N VAL A 123 0.62 -7.46 10.29
CA VAL A 123 -0.36 -6.93 9.32
C VAL A 123 -0.63 -7.91 8.18
N HIS A 124 -1.85 -7.87 7.66
CA HIS A 124 -2.26 -8.62 6.49
C HIS A 124 -1.64 -8.02 5.21
N PRO A 125 -1.29 -8.81 4.16
CA PRO A 125 -0.76 -8.30 2.89
C PRO A 125 -1.59 -7.17 2.26
N GLN A 126 -2.90 -7.15 2.51
CA GLN A 126 -3.81 -6.09 2.08
C GLN A 126 -3.40 -4.69 2.59
N TRP A 127 -2.66 -4.58 3.69
CA TRP A 127 -2.14 -3.31 4.16
C TRP A 127 -1.15 -2.69 3.17
N ILE A 128 -0.24 -3.49 2.62
CA ILE A 128 0.72 -3.05 1.60
C ILE A 128 -0.03 -2.69 0.32
N GLU A 129 -0.96 -3.54 -0.10
CA GLU A 129 -1.75 -3.30 -1.32
C GLU A 129 -2.54 -2.00 -1.22
N ALA A 130 -3.22 -1.78 -0.11
CA ALA A 130 -4.05 -0.58 0.11
C ALA A 130 -3.19 0.68 0.28
N THR A 131 -2.10 0.59 1.05
CA THR A 131 -1.12 1.68 1.19
C THR A 131 -0.53 2.08 -0.15
N PHE A 132 -0.23 1.09 -0.98
CA PHE A 132 0.30 1.34 -2.32
C PHE A 132 -0.76 1.92 -3.25
N TYR A 133 -1.98 1.39 -3.23
CA TYR A 133 -3.07 1.88 -4.07
C TYR A 133 -3.47 3.33 -3.74
N LEU A 134 -3.52 3.70 -2.45
CA LEU A 134 -3.83 5.07 -2.00
C LEU A 134 -2.62 6.01 -1.92
N TRP A 135 -1.42 5.53 -2.22
CA TRP A 135 -0.19 6.33 -2.12
C TRP A 135 0.00 7.00 -0.76
N LYS A 136 -0.41 6.32 0.32
CA LYS A 136 -0.40 6.85 1.69
C LYS A 136 -0.28 5.70 2.67
N ARG A 137 0.57 5.84 3.69
CA ARG A 137 0.64 4.89 4.80
C ARG A 137 -0.69 4.84 5.53
N LEU A 138 -1.32 3.66 5.51
CA LEU A 138 -2.57 3.43 6.22
C LEU A 138 -2.30 2.94 7.65
N PRO A 139 -3.22 3.19 8.60
CA PRO A 139 -3.12 2.65 9.94
C PRO A 139 -3.03 1.13 9.90
N GLU A 140 -1.99 0.58 10.54
CA GLU A 140 -1.69 -0.84 10.58
C GLU A 140 -2.80 -1.64 11.27
N ASP A 141 -3.43 -1.06 12.31
CA ASP A 141 -4.47 -1.70 13.12
C ASP A 141 -5.68 -2.16 12.29
N ASN A 142 -6.02 -1.41 11.23
CA ASN A 142 -7.11 -1.73 10.30
C ASN A 142 -6.87 -3.02 9.50
N TYR A 143 -5.64 -3.55 9.55
CA TYR A 143 -5.20 -4.71 8.80
C TYR A 143 -4.51 -5.74 9.71
N SER A 144 -4.77 -5.69 11.02
CA SER A 144 -4.22 -6.64 11.98
C SER A 144 -4.64 -8.07 11.66
N VAL A 145 -3.71 -9.01 11.84
CA VAL A 145 -4.00 -10.45 11.71
C VAL A 145 -4.40 -10.96 13.09
N ASN A 146 -5.70 -11.17 13.30
CA ASN A 146 -6.23 -11.60 14.59
C ASN A 146 -5.63 -12.96 15.02
N GLN A 147 -5.13 -13.02 16.26
CA GLN A 147 -4.88 -14.28 16.95
C GLN A 147 -6.24 -14.82 17.42
N LEU A 148 -6.81 -15.78 16.69
CA LEU A 148 -7.85 -16.65 17.24
C LEU A 148 -7.24 -17.54 18.34
#